data_AF-A0A0E0CYW9-F1
#
_entry.id   AF-A0A0E0CYW9-F1
#
_cell.length_a   1.000
_cell.length_b   1.000
_cell.length_c   1.000
_cell.angle_alpha   90.00
_cell.angle_beta   90.00
_cell.angle_gamma   90.00
#
_symmetry.space_group_name_H-M   'P 1'
#
loop_
_entity.id
_entity.type
_entity.pdbx_description
1 polymer ?
#
loop_
_entity_poly.entity_id
_entity_poly.type
_entity_poly.pdbx_seq_one_letter_code
_entity_poly.pdbx_strand_id
1 'polypeptide(L)'
;MSVYQQSSGLDGFSCGVPSVPSQLGLTKFSYCLLARRFNDNATASDELILGGAGGKDDDVRIQYIPLAQSASTRPLCSVYYYLALIAITVGRKSVQLPKRAFVAGELEEAPLSRRRDSA
;
A
#
# COMPACT_ATOMS: atom_id res chain seq x y z
N MET A 1 -15.65 6.72 29.40
CA MET A 1 -15.88 7.45 28.12
C MET A 1 -15.33 6.57 27.02
N SER A 2 -16.17 6.17 26.06
CA SER A 2 -15.73 5.34 24.93
C SER A 2 -14.88 6.20 23.99
N VAL A 3 -13.63 5.78 23.75
CA VAL A 3 -12.66 6.47 22.88
C VAL A 3 -12.86 6.13 21.39
N TYR A 4 -13.84 5.29 21.08
CA TYR A 4 -14.16 4.89 19.70
C TYR A 4 -15.10 5.91 19.05
N GLN A 5 -14.52 6.90 18.38
CA GLN A 5 -15.25 7.73 17.43
C GLN A 5 -15.42 6.92 16.13
N GLN A 6 -16.67 6.71 15.71
CA GLN A 6 -16.95 5.99 14.47
C GLN A 6 -16.43 6.80 13.28
N SER A 7 -15.71 6.16 12.35
CA SER A 7 -15.23 6.79 11.13
C SER A 7 -16.42 7.17 10.24
N SER A 8 -16.42 8.39 9.71
CA SER A 8 -17.44 8.84 8.76
C SER A 8 -17.20 8.36 7.33
N GLY A 9 -16.03 7.81 7.02
CA GLY A 9 -15.67 7.39 5.66
C GLY A 9 -14.27 6.80 5.54
N LEU A 10 -13.86 6.57 4.29
CA LEU A 10 -12.54 6.07 3.89
C LEU A 10 -11.89 7.06 2.92
N ASP A 11 -10.63 7.35 3.16
CA ASP A 11 -9.83 8.20 2.30
C ASP A 11 -8.91 7.37 1.41
N GLY A 12 -9.03 7.57 0.09
CA GLY A 12 -8.23 6.86 -0.91
C GLY A 12 -6.88 7.53 -1.14
N PHE A 13 -5.79 6.83 -0.85
CA PHE A 13 -4.41 7.31 -1.05
C PHE A 13 -3.70 6.71 -2.26
N SER A 14 -4.43 6.13 -3.22
CA SER A 14 -3.90 5.50 -4.44
C SER A 14 -3.28 6.48 -5.45
N CYS A 15 -2.58 5.99 -6.47
CA CYS A 15 -2.08 6.78 -7.62
C CYS A 15 -3.18 7.28 -8.59
N GLY A 16 -4.45 7.11 -8.26
CA GLY A 16 -5.58 7.47 -9.13
C GLY A 16 -6.00 8.94 -9.02
N VAL A 17 -6.60 9.48 -10.08
CA VAL A 17 -7.13 10.87 -10.13
C VAL A 17 -8.04 11.24 -8.95
N PRO A 18 -9.01 10.42 -8.51
CA PRO A 18 -9.88 10.76 -7.38
C PRO A 18 -9.23 10.55 -6.00
N SER A 19 -7.91 10.32 -5.91
CA SER A 19 -7.21 10.11 -4.63
C SER A 19 -6.98 11.42 -3.87
N VAL A 20 -6.82 11.33 -2.55
CA VAL A 20 -6.49 12.48 -1.69
C VAL A 20 -5.17 13.14 -2.12
N PRO A 21 -4.05 12.41 -2.37
CA PRO A 21 -2.83 13.02 -2.89
C PRO A 21 -3.03 13.77 -4.19
N SER A 22 -3.76 13.21 -5.16
CA SER A 22 -4.02 13.86 -6.45
C SER A 22 -4.90 15.10 -6.32
N GLN A 23 -5.95 15.04 -5.51
CA GLN A 23 -6.85 16.18 -5.25
C GLN A 23 -6.14 17.35 -4.57
N LEU A 24 -5.13 17.06 -3.74
CA LEU A 24 -4.32 18.07 -3.05
C LEU A 24 -3.06 18.50 -3.83
N GLY A 25 -2.82 17.95 -5.03
CA GLY A 25 -1.62 18.25 -5.81
C GLY A 25 -0.32 17.77 -5.15
N LEU A 26 -0.38 16.76 -4.29
CA LEU A 26 0.77 16.22 -3.57
C LEU A 26 1.52 15.21 -4.43
N THR A 27 2.84 15.36 -4.49
CA THR A 27 3.74 14.39 -5.15
C THR A 27 4.23 13.29 -4.20
N LYS A 28 4.03 13.46 -2.89
CA LYS A 28 4.44 12.51 -1.85
C LYS A 28 3.70 12.73 -0.54
N PHE A 29 3.66 11.67 0.25
CA PHE A 29 3.20 11.64 1.62
C PHE A 29 3.96 10.52 2.36
N SER A 30 3.92 10.53 3.68
CA SER A 30 4.49 9.46 4.51
C SER A 30 3.57 9.16 5.69
N TYR A 31 3.56 7.91 6.12
CA TYR A 31 2.76 7.49 7.26
C TYR A 31 3.60 6.67 8.25
N CYS A 32 3.32 6.84 9.54
CA CYS A 32 3.75 5.96 10.61
C CYS A 32 2.49 5.34 11.22
N LEU A 33 2.32 4.03 11.04
CA LEU A 33 1.12 3.30 11.51
C LEU A 33 1.32 2.76 12.93
N LEU A 34 0.21 2.73 13.68
CA LEU A 34 0.26 2.41 15.09
C LEU A 34 0.28 0.91 15.17
N ALA A 35 1.24 0.39 15.91
CA ALA A 35 1.22 -1.04 16.19
C ALA A 35 -0.10 -1.39 16.89
N ARG A 36 -0.79 -2.42 16.40
CA ARG A 36 -2.10 -2.88 16.90
C ARG A 36 -2.18 -2.96 18.44
N ARG A 37 -1.09 -3.32 19.11
CA ARG A 37 -1.00 -3.40 20.59
C ARG A 37 -1.27 -2.07 21.31
N PHE A 38 -1.17 -0.94 20.62
CA PHE A 38 -1.40 0.39 21.18
C PHE A 38 -2.72 1.00 20.73
N ASN A 39 -3.55 0.27 19.97
CA ASN A 39 -4.81 0.77 19.45
C ASN A 39 -5.79 1.24 20.55
N ASP A 40 -5.73 0.64 21.74
CA ASP A 40 -6.60 0.99 22.87
C ASP A 40 -5.96 2.04 23.80
N ASN A 41 -4.74 2.50 23.48
CA ASN A 41 -4.05 3.53 24.25
C ASN A 41 -4.41 4.92 23.72
N ALA A 42 -5.24 5.64 24.47
CA ALA A 42 -5.68 7.00 24.12
C ALA A 42 -4.55 8.05 24.03
N THR A 43 -3.34 7.72 24.50
CA THR A 43 -2.15 8.59 24.42
C THR A 43 -1.26 8.26 23.22
N ALA A 44 -1.50 7.14 22.53
CA ALA A 44 -0.75 6.76 21.34
C ALA A 44 -1.48 7.24 20.08
N SER A 45 -0.74 7.85 19.16
CA SER A 45 -1.29 8.39 17.91
C SER A 45 -0.45 8.00 16.71
N ASP A 46 -1.12 7.90 15.56
CA ASP A 46 -0.47 7.80 14.26
C ASP A 46 -0.12 9.13 13.65
N GLU A 47 0.81 9.09 12.70
CA GLU A 47 1.24 10.27 11.97
C GLU A 47 1.10 10.04 10.48
N LEU A 48 0.39 10.97 9.82
CA LEU A 48 0.29 11.09 8.38
C LEU A 48 0.80 12.46 7.98
N ILE A 49 1.89 12.49 7.23
CA ILE A 49 2.50 13.72 6.75
C ILE A 49 2.18 13.86 5.26
N LEU A 50 1.52 14.97 4.92
CA LEU A 50 1.15 15.32 3.56
C LEU A 50 2.17 16.30 2.98
N GLY A 51 2.92 15.89 1.96
CA GLY A 51 4.01 16.70 1.43
C GLY A 51 5.20 16.83 2.40
N GLY A 52 6.03 17.86 2.21
CA GLY A 52 7.20 18.17 3.04
C GLY A 52 8.54 18.08 2.31
N ALA A 53 9.57 18.79 2.75
CA ALA A 53 10.93 18.46 2.35
C ALA A 53 11.24 17.07 2.95
N GLY A 54 11.78 16.12 2.17
CA GLY A 54 12.22 14.85 2.77
C GLY A 54 13.09 15.19 3.96
N GLY A 55 12.83 14.58 5.13
CA GLY A 55 13.35 15.03 6.41
C GLY A 55 14.80 15.51 6.27
N LYS A 56 15.01 16.81 6.48
CA LYS A 56 16.33 17.40 6.70
C LYS A 56 16.81 17.02 8.10
N ASP A 57 16.74 15.74 8.40
CA ASP A 57 17.36 15.18 9.57
C ASP A 57 18.52 14.36 9.03
N ASP A 58 19.70 14.95 9.06
CA ASP A 58 20.93 14.39 8.47
C ASP A 58 21.30 13.02 9.09
N ASP A 59 20.56 12.57 10.11
CA ASP A 59 20.75 11.32 10.85
C ASP A 59 19.82 10.17 10.40
N VAL A 60 18.70 10.44 9.71
CA VAL A 60 17.75 9.39 9.26
C VAL A 60 17.93 9.10 7.77
N ARG A 61 18.69 8.04 7.46
CA ARG A 61 18.90 7.57 6.09
C ARG A 61 17.65 6.85 5.56
N ILE A 62 16.72 7.59 4.97
CA ILE A 62 15.60 7.03 4.21
C ILE A 62 16.14 6.35 2.96
N GLN A 63 15.80 5.07 2.77
CA GLN A 63 16.12 4.34 1.54
C GLN A 63 14.96 4.44 0.57
N TYR A 64 15.26 4.79 -0.68
CA TYR A 64 14.28 4.92 -1.74
C TYR A 64 14.46 3.81 -2.78
N ILE A 65 13.34 3.35 -3.32
CA ILE A 65 13.29 2.48 -4.49
C ILE A 65 12.27 3.06 -5.47
N PRO A 66 12.52 3.01 -6.79
CA PRO A 66 11.53 3.41 -7.78
C PRO A 66 10.25 2.58 -7.65
N LEU A 67 9.11 3.24 -7.84
CA LEU A 67 7.82 2.55 -7.95
C LEU A 67 7.79 1.74 -9.26
N ALA A 68 7.37 0.48 -9.16
CA ALA A 68 7.18 -0.38 -10.31
C ALA A 68 5.84 -0.08 -11.00
N GLN A 69 5.82 -0.23 -12.32
CA GLN A 69 4.59 -0.21 -13.10
C GLN A 69 3.93 -1.59 -13.06
N SER A 70 2.61 -1.60 -13.05
CA SER A 70 1.83 -2.83 -13.21
C SER A 70 2.10 -3.47 -14.57
N ALA A 71 2.35 -4.78 -14.60
CA ALA A 71 2.40 -5.58 -15.82
C ALA A 71 1.02 -5.89 -16.41
N SER A 72 -0.05 -5.72 -15.60
CA SER A 72 -1.43 -5.89 -16.04
C SER A 72 -1.93 -4.69 -16.83
N THR A 73 -2.67 -4.98 -17.90
CA THR A 73 -3.38 -3.99 -18.74
C THR A 73 -4.68 -3.50 -18.10
N ARG A 74 -5.06 -4.05 -16.94
CA ARG A 74 -6.30 -3.65 -16.25
C ARG A 74 -6.16 -2.24 -15.69
N PRO A 75 -7.11 -1.33 -16.00
CA PRO A 75 -7.08 0.04 -15.48
C PRO A 75 -7.00 0.12 -13.95
N LEU A 76 -7.61 -0.84 -13.24
CA LEU A 76 -7.59 -0.88 -11.78
C LEU A 76 -6.21 -1.21 -11.21
N CYS A 77 -5.32 -1.83 -11.98
CA CYS A 77 -3.99 -2.17 -11.49
C CYS A 77 -3.06 -0.96 -11.50
N SER A 78 -3.29 0.06 -12.32
CA SER A 78 -2.38 1.22 -12.43
C SER A 78 -2.44 2.18 -11.24
N VAL A 79 -3.45 2.06 -10.37
CA VAL A 79 -3.64 2.96 -9.22
C VAL A 79 -2.89 2.52 -7.96
N TYR A 80 -2.23 1.36 -7.94
CA TYR A 80 -1.49 0.88 -6.77
C TYR A 80 -0.01 1.29 -6.78
N TYR A 81 0.59 1.34 -5.59
CA TYR A 81 2.04 1.49 -5.41
C TYR A 81 2.71 0.12 -5.43
N TYR A 82 3.29 -0.28 -6.56
CA TYR A 82 4.07 -1.51 -6.61
C TYR A 82 5.54 -1.26 -6.33
N LEU A 83 6.17 -2.26 -5.71
CA LEU A 83 7.61 -2.34 -5.53
C LEU A 83 8.13 -3.57 -6.29
N ALA A 84 9.26 -3.42 -6.97
CA ALA A 84 9.92 -4.53 -7.65
C ALA A 84 10.72 -5.36 -6.62
N LEU A 85 10.10 -6.42 -6.10
CA LEU A 85 10.76 -7.35 -5.19
C LEU A 85 11.65 -8.34 -5.97
N ILE A 86 12.82 -8.65 -5.42
CA ILE A 86 13.78 -9.58 -6.05
C ILE A 86 13.86 -10.94 -5.33
N ALA A 87 13.60 -10.97 -4.03
CA ALA A 87 13.71 -12.15 -3.20
C ALA A 87 12.92 -11.96 -1.89
N ILE A 88 12.47 -13.07 -1.32
CA ILE A 88 11.86 -13.12 0.01
C ILE A 88 12.70 -14.04 0.88
N THR A 89 12.97 -13.61 2.11
CA THR A 89 13.73 -14.39 3.10
C THR A 89 12.89 -14.62 4.34
N VAL A 90 13.02 -15.79 4.95
CA VAL A 90 12.42 -16.13 6.24
C VAL A 90 13.54 -16.50 7.19
N GLY A 91 13.76 -15.66 8.21
CA GLY A 91 14.96 -15.74 9.03
C GLY A 91 16.22 -15.51 8.19
N ARG A 92 17.05 -16.54 8.04
CA ARG A 92 18.29 -16.50 7.23
C ARG A 92 18.21 -17.35 5.95
N LYS A 93 17.03 -17.84 5.59
CA LYS A 93 16.83 -18.72 4.42
C LYS A 93 16.07 -18.00 3.33
N SER A 94 16.60 -18.04 2.12
CA SER A 94 15.90 -17.55 0.92
C SER A 94 14.80 -18.52 0.52
N VAL A 95 13.60 -18.00 0.24
CA VAL A 95 12.47 -18.77 -0.23
C VAL A 95 12.54 -18.86 -1.75
N GLN A 96 12.57 -20.08 -2.29
CA GLN A 96 12.53 -20.29 -3.73
C GLN A 96 11.10 -20.13 -4.23
N LEU A 97 10.84 -19.03 -4.93
CA LEU A 97 9.57 -18.75 -5.58
C LEU A 97 9.76 -18.69 -7.09
N PRO A 98 8.73 -19.07 -7.89
CA PRO A 98 8.80 -18.91 -9.34
C PRO A 98 8.90 -17.43 -9.70
N LYS A 99 9.63 -17.09 -10.78
CA LYS A 99 9.87 -15.70 -11.20
C LYS A 99 8.60 -14.86 -11.35
N ARG A 100 7.49 -15.47 -11.79
CA ARG A 100 6.17 -14.83 -11.92
C ARG A 100 5.63 -14.25 -10.61
N ALA A 101 6.01 -14.81 -9.45
CA ALA A 101 5.57 -14.32 -8.14
C ALA A 101 6.10 -12.91 -7.82
N PHE A 102 7.13 -12.46 -8.56
CA PHE A 102 7.74 -11.14 -8.41
C PHE A 102 7.26 -10.14 -9.47
N VAL A 103 6.34 -10.52 -10.36
CA VAL A 103 5.78 -9.64 -11.37
C VAL A 103 4.68 -8.77 -10.76
N ALA A 104 4.86 -7.45 -10.84
CA ALA A 104 3.92 -6.49 -10.25
C ALA A 104 2.57 -6.49 -10.98
N GLY A 105 1.48 -6.63 -10.22
CA GLY A 105 0.12 -6.48 -10.74
C GLY A 105 -0.37 -7.62 -11.63
N GLU A 106 0.34 -8.75 -11.72
CA GLU A 106 -0.15 -9.95 -12.41
C GLU A 106 -1.30 -10.57 -11.60
N LEU A 107 -2.55 -10.37 -12.05
CA LEU A 107 -3.72 -11.04 -11.50
C LEU A 107 -3.97 -12.33 -12.28
N GLU A 108 -3.88 -13.47 -11.60
CA GLU A 108 -4.34 -14.76 -12.13
C GLU A 108 -5.86 -14.73 -12.26
N GLU A 109 -6.39 -14.91 -13.46
CA GLU A 109 -7.80 -15.17 -13.67
C GLU A 109 -8.14 -16.53 -13.04
N ALA A 110 -8.66 -16.52 -11.81
CA ALA A 110 -9.38 -17.68 -11.32
C ALA A 110 -10.48 -17.98 -12.33
N PRO A 111 -10.55 -19.20 -12.90
CA PRO A 111 -11.57 -19.51 -13.89
C PRO A 111 -12.93 -19.30 -13.24
N LEU A 112 -13.70 -18.35 -13.78
CA LEU A 112 -15.12 -18.19 -13.48
C LEU A 112 -15.80 -19.51 -13.82
N SER A 113 -15.91 -20.40 -12.83
CA SER A 113 -16.75 -21.56 -12.90
C SER A 113 -18.17 -21.05 -13.13
N ARG A 114 -18.63 -21.13 -14.39
CA ARG A 114 -20.02 -20.92 -14.79
C ARG A 114 -20.92 -21.52 -13.72
N ARG A 115 -21.59 -20.67 -12.93
CA ARG A 115 -22.80 -21.12 -12.25
C ARG A 115 -23.74 -21.53 -13.36
N ARG A 116 -24.01 -22.83 -13.43
CA ARG A 116 -25.11 -23.37 -14.23
C ARG A 116 -26.37 -22.74 -13.62
N ASP A 117 -26.98 -21.82 -14.35
CA ASP A 117 -28.36 -21.46 -14.09
C ASP A 117 -29.18 -22.74 -14.25
N SER A 118 -29.76 -23.21 -13.16
CA SER A 118 -30.74 -24.27 -13.16
C SER A 118 -32.07 -23.67 -12.71
N ALA A 119 -32.95 -23.57 -13.72
CA ALA A 119 -34.41 -23.61 -13.71
C ALA A 119 -35.18 -22.70 -12.74
#